data_AF-A0A7C4SPF1-F1
#
_entry.id   AF-A0A7C4SPF1-F1
#
_cell.length_a   1.000
_cell.length_b   1.000
_cell.length_c   1.000
_cell.angle_alpha   90.00
_cell.angle_beta   90.00
_cell.angle_gamma   90.00
#
_symmetry.space_group_name_H-M   'P 1'
#
loop_
_entity.id
_entity.type
_entity.pdbx_description
1 polymer ?
#
loop_
_entity_poly.entity_id
_entity_poly.type
_entity_poly.pdbx_seq_one_letter_code
_entity_poly.pdbx_strand_id
1 'polypeptide(L)'
;MTFMLDFKVEMPRLKAPIALIIDDPAPYVNHLYYLRKFLNPNYPEYYEEFKTIPNEFLEDFIKLIEEQPVKGKFSVIPNPAGQGYIDSGIDGYPKEGVNWWIEKVREKVAPIFDITPEMLTHTNAIDLKTGKLLPMHEQTWASSQTIETLTDYIAKAFETLKNVGFETNGVTSPGAFGIDVESRYAKAVLNAVKRV
;
A
#
# COMPACT_ATOMS: atom_id res chain seq x y z
N MET A 1 -55.82 -10.28 1.53
CA MET A 1 -55.16 -10.77 0.31
C MET A 1 -53.74 -10.27 0.36
N THR A 2 -52.80 -11.12 0.75
CA THR A 2 -51.39 -10.75 0.94
C THR A 2 -50.68 -11.01 -0.38
N PHE A 3 -50.25 -9.96 -1.06
CA PHE A 3 -49.40 -10.10 -2.24
C PHE A 3 -48.01 -10.55 -1.76
N MET A 4 -47.66 -11.80 -2.05
CA MET A 4 -46.30 -12.30 -1.85
C MET A 4 -45.51 -11.89 -3.09
N LEU A 5 -44.61 -10.92 -2.94
CA LEU A 5 -43.68 -10.52 -4.00
C LEU A 5 -42.69 -11.67 -4.21
N ASP A 6 -42.73 -12.28 -5.39
CA ASP A 6 -41.74 -13.23 -5.85
C ASP A 6 -40.60 -12.45 -6.52
N PHE A 7 -39.42 -12.44 -5.91
CA PHE A 7 -38.23 -11.86 -6.49
C PHE A 7 -37.04 -12.80 -6.32
N LYS A 8 -36.19 -12.82 -7.35
CA LYS A 8 -34.96 -13.59 -7.38
C LYS A 8 -33.78 -12.63 -7.35
N VAL A 9 -32.92 -12.78 -6.34
CA VAL A 9 -31.65 -12.03 -6.29
C VAL A 9 -30.69 -12.70 -7.26
N GLU A 10 -30.30 -11.96 -8.29
CA GLU A 10 -29.34 -12.40 -9.30
C GLU A 10 -27.98 -11.74 -9.08
N MET A 11 -26.91 -12.41 -9.50
CA MET A 11 -25.58 -11.83 -9.45
C MET A 11 -25.44 -10.68 -10.46
N PRO A 12 -24.58 -9.67 -10.20
CA PRO A 12 -24.26 -8.65 -11.18
C PRO A 12 -23.87 -9.28 -12.53
N ARG A 13 -24.60 -8.92 -13.60
CA ARG A 13 -24.40 -9.46 -14.96
C ARG A 13 -24.58 -10.99 -15.06
N LEU A 14 -25.32 -11.62 -14.15
CA LEU A 14 -25.58 -13.07 -14.13
C LEU A 14 -24.29 -13.92 -14.07
N LYS A 15 -23.23 -13.39 -13.47
CA LYS A 15 -21.93 -14.06 -13.31
C LYS A 15 -21.41 -13.89 -11.89
N ALA A 16 -20.57 -14.80 -11.44
CA ALA A 16 -19.87 -14.64 -10.16
C ALA A 16 -19.08 -13.32 -10.17
N PRO A 17 -19.30 -12.42 -9.19
CA PRO A 17 -18.51 -11.20 -9.09
C PRO A 17 -17.06 -11.55 -8.72
N ILE A 18 -16.10 -10.92 -9.40
CA ILE A 18 -14.68 -11.02 -9.09
C ILE A 18 -14.23 -9.66 -8.59
N ALA A 19 -13.52 -9.64 -7.46
CA ALA A 19 -12.81 -8.49 -6.95
C ALA A 19 -11.31 -8.80 -6.94
N LEU A 20 -10.48 -7.83 -7.35
CA LEU A 20 -9.02 -7.95 -7.32
C LEU A 20 -8.44 -7.14 -6.17
N ILE A 21 -7.52 -7.75 -5.44
CA ILE A 21 -6.69 -7.07 -4.46
C ILE A 21 -5.28 -7.06 -5.05
N ILE A 22 -4.76 -5.87 -5.28
CA ILE A 22 -3.38 -5.65 -5.68
C ILE A 22 -2.64 -5.14 -4.45
N ASP A 23 -1.64 -5.89 -4.04
CA ASP A 23 -0.80 -5.64 -2.88
C ASP A 23 0.59 -5.16 -3.33
N ASP A 24 1.23 -4.39 -2.45
CA ASP A 24 2.60 -3.85 -2.46
C ASP A 24 3.10 -2.96 -3.61
N PRO A 25 2.27 -2.34 -4.47
CA PRO A 25 2.80 -1.61 -5.61
C PRO A 25 3.41 -0.27 -5.15
N ALA A 26 4.51 0.09 -5.78
CA ALA A 26 5.24 1.34 -5.58
C ALA A 26 5.94 1.75 -6.88
N PRO A 27 6.22 3.05 -7.06
CA PRO A 27 7.06 3.50 -8.16
C PRO A 27 8.49 3.01 -7.97
N TYR A 28 9.02 2.35 -9.00
CA TYR A 28 10.37 1.82 -9.10
C TYR A 28 10.84 0.77 -8.10
N VAL A 29 10.44 0.80 -6.83
CA VAL A 29 11.16 0.06 -5.79
C VAL A 29 10.72 -1.41 -5.73
N ASN A 30 11.70 -2.33 -5.80
CA ASN A 30 11.48 -3.75 -5.53
C ASN A 30 11.66 -4.06 -4.04
N HIS A 31 10.56 -4.14 -3.28
CA HIS A 31 10.58 -4.43 -1.84
C HIS A 31 11.30 -5.75 -1.49
N LEU A 32 11.15 -6.80 -2.33
CA LEU A 32 11.78 -8.09 -2.08
C LEU A 32 13.31 -8.01 -2.16
N TYR A 33 13.85 -7.21 -3.08
CA TYR A 33 15.30 -6.97 -3.14
C TYR A 33 15.81 -6.35 -1.84
N TYR A 34 15.17 -5.27 -1.38
CA TYR A 34 15.57 -4.57 -0.16
C TYR A 34 15.38 -5.44 1.09
N LEU A 35 14.27 -6.18 1.20
CA LEU A 35 14.04 -7.12 2.31
C LEU A 35 15.16 -8.15 2.40
N ARG A 36 15.54 -8.77 1.27
CA ARG A 36 16.65 -9.74 1.23
C ARG A 36 17.98 -9.12 1.61
N LYS A 37 18.25 -7.88 1.17
CA LYS A 37 19.45 -7.12 1.54
C LYS A 37 19.48 -6.77 3.03
N PHE A 38 18.35 -6.44 3.65
CA PHE A 38 18.27 -6.18 5.09
C PHE A 38 18.46 -7.45 5.93
N LEU A 39 17.92 -8.58 5.47
CA LEU A 39 18.07 -9.88 6.14
C LEU A 39 19.48 -10.47 5.97
N ASN A 40 20.17 -10.17 4.88
CA ASN A 40 21.53 -10.60 4.62
C ASN A 40 22.40 -9.41 4.17
N PRO A 41 23.20 -8.81 5.08
CA PRO A 41 24.10 -7.72 4.71
C PRO A 41 25.13 -8.08 3.62
N ASN A 42 25.42 -9.37 3.43
CA ASN A 42 26.27 -9.89 2.36
C ASN A 42 25.45 -10.31 1.13
N TYR A 43 24.29 -9.69 0.89
CA TYR A 43 23.46 -10.00 -0.27
C TYR A 43 24.25 -9.73 -1.57
N PRO A 44 24.34 -10.71 -2.49
CA PRO A 44 25.25 -10.59 -3.62
C PRO A 44 24.98 -9.38 -4.51
N GLU A 45 26.05 -8.66 -4.89
CA GLU A 45 25.99 -7.43 -5.70
C GLU A 45 25.33 -7.66 -7.06
N TYR A 46 25.47 -8.84 -7.66
CA TYR A 46 24.83 -9.13 -8.95
C TYR A 46 23.30 -9.06 -8.90
N TYR A 47 22.66 -9.13 -7.72
CA TYR A 47 21.21 -8.92 -7.61
C TYR A 47 20.80 -7.44 -7.63
N GLU A 48 21.75 -6.51 -7.63
CA GLU A 48 21.45 -5.07 -7.61
C GLU A 48 20.67 -4.60 -8.83
N GLU A 49 20.78 -5.30 -9.97
CA GLU A 49 19.97 -5.03 -11.16
C GLU A 49 18.46 -5.18 -10.91
N PHE A 50 18.06 -6.02 -9.94
CA PHE A 50 16.65 -6.27 -9.60
C PHE A 50 16.09 -5.29 -8.57
N LYS A 51 16.86 -4.28 -8.13
CA LYS A 51 16.35 -3.27 -7.18
C LYS A 51 15.19 -2.45 -7.74
N THR A 52 15.06 -2.40 -9.07
CA THR A 52 14.10 -1.58 -9.79
C THR A 52 13.05 -2.41 -10.51
N ILE A 53 11.77 -2.10 -10.28
CA ILE A 53 10.64 -2.51 -11.10
C ILE A 53 10.33 -1.38 -12.09
N PRO A 54 10.34 -1.63 -13.41
CA PRO A 54 10.01 -0.60 -14.40
C PRO A 54 8.58 -0.08 -14.22
N ASN A 55 8.40 1.24 -14.33
CA ASN A 55 7.09 1.86 -14.19
C ASN A 55 6.11 1.44 -15.31
N GLU A 56 6.63 0.99 -16.45
CA GLU A 56 5.88 0.43 -17.58
C GLU A 56 5.01 -0.76 -17.16
N PHE A 57 5.39 -1.49 -16.10
CA PHE A 57 4.56 -2.57 -15.55
C PHE A 57 3.18 -2.07 -15.08
N LEU A 58 3.11 -0.81 -14.60
CA LEU A 58 1.83 -0.18 -14.26
C LEU A 58 0.97 0.05 -15.51
N GLU A 59 1.56 0.37 -16.68
CA GLU A 59 0.80 0.55 -17.92
C GLU A 59 0.15 -0.76 -18.37
N ASP A 60 0.89 -1.86 -18.31
CA ASP A 60 0.37 -3.19 -18.63
C ASP A 60 -0.81 -3.56 -17.70
N PHE A 61 -0.69 -3.25 -16.41
CA PHE A 61 -1.79 -3.44 -15.46
C PHE A 61 -2.99 -2.55 -15.76
N ILE A 62 -2.78 -1.27 -16.09
CA ILE A 62 -3.85 -0.34 -16.47
C ILE A 62 -4.60 -0.84 -17.71
N LYS A 63 -3.87 -1.32 -18.72
CA LYS A 63 -4.49 -1.88 -19.92
C LYS A 63 -5.39 -3.08 -19.58
N LEU A 64 -4.93 -3.97 -18.71
CA LEU A 64 -5.71 -5.13 -18.27
C LEU A 64 -7.03 -4.73 -17.61
N ILE A 65 -7.01 -3.75 -16.70
CA ILE A 65 -8.20 -3.31 -15.97
C ILE A 65 -9.13 -2.40 -16.80
N GLU A 66 -8.63 -1.76 -17.87
CA GLU A 66 -9.47 -1.05 -18.84
C GLU A 66 -10.24 -2.03 -19.75
N GLU A 67 -9.62 -3.15 -20.12
CA GLU A 67 -10.25 -4.20 -20.94
C GLU A 67 -11.22 -5.09 -20.12
N GLN A 68 -10.93 -5.28 -18.83
CA GLN A 68 -11.68 -6.16 -17.94
C GLN A 68 -12.49 -5.35 -16.93
N PRO A 69 -13.82 -5.53 -16.84
CA PRO A 69 -14.67 -4.75 -15.94
C PRO A 69 -14.60 -5.28 -14.50
N VAL A 70 -13.40 -5.22 -13.91
CA VAL A 70 -13.04 -5.69 -12.58
C VAL A 70 -12.76 -4.48 -11.69
N LYS A 71 -13.13 -4.60 -10.42
CA LYS A 71 -12.93 -3.59 -9.38
C LYS A 71 -12.26 -4.23 -8.18
N GLY A 72 -11.80 -3.41 -7.25
CA GLY A 72 -11.36 -3.93 -5.95
C GLY A 72 -10.50 -2.93 -5.22
N LYS A 73 -9.36 -3.39 -4.71
CA LYS A 73 -8.45 -2.60 -3.88
C LYS A 73 -7.04 -2.61 -4.45
N PHE A 74 -6.38 -1.47 -4.45
CA PHE A 74 -4.98 -1.32 -4.87
C PHE A 74 -4.24 -0.59 -3.75
N SER A 75 -3.31 -1.27 -3.07
CA SER A 75 -2.52 -0.59 -2.05
C SER A 75 -1.45 0.29 -2.67
N VAL A 76 -0.81 1.16 -1.88
CA VAL A 76 0.39 1.90 -2.29
C VAL A 76 1.34 1.92 -1.10
N ILE A 77 2.63 1.69 -1.33
CA ILE A 77 3.65 1.85 -0.29
C ILE A 77 4.08 3.33 -0.22
N PRO A 78 3.82 4.07 0.88
CA PRO A 78 4.12 5.49 0.99
C PRO A 78 5.61 5.82 1.07
N ASN A 79 6.43 4.93 1.64
CA ASN A 79 7.89 5.05 1.73
C ASN A 79 8.56 3.73 1.30
N PRO A 80 8.54 3.42 0.00
CA PRO A 80 8.93 2.12 -0.52
C PRO A 80 10.31 1.67 -0.04
N ALA A 81 10.36 0.56 0.70
CA ALA A 81 11.56 0.00 1.33
C ALA A 81 12.40 1.00 2.17
N GLY A 82 11.77 2.06 2.68
CA GLY A 82 12.45 3.13 3.41
C GLY A 82 13.36 4.02 2.57
N GLN A 83 13.23 4.01 1.24
CA GLN A 83 14.08 4.78 0.33
C GLN A 83 13.62 6.23 0.13
N GLY A 84 12.52 6.65 0.75
CA GLY A 84 11.98 8.00 0.63
C GLY A 84 10.47 7.99 0.46
N TYR A 85 9.80 9.04 0.96
CA TYR A 85 8.35 9.16 0.86
C TYR A 85 7.95 9.61 -0.55
N ILE A 86 6.92 8.98 -1.12
CA ILE A 86 6.47 9.26 -2.50
C ILE A 86 6.00 10.71 -2.72
N ASP A 87 5.62 11.42 -1.66
CA ASP A 87 5.23 12.84 -1.70
C ASP A 87 6.43 13.81 -1.74
N SER A 88 7.63 13.32 -1.45
CA SER A 88 8.85 14.11 -1.30
C SER A 88 9.91 13.72 -2.34
N GLY A 89 10.01 12.42 -2.63
CA GLY A 89 10.99 11.82 -3.54
C GLY A 89 11.49 10.47 -3.00
N ILE A 90 11.98 9.62 -3.91
CA ILE A 90 12.61 8.35 -3.58
C ILE A 90 14.09 8.42 -3.98
N ASP A 91 14.97 8.12 -3.04
CA ASP A 91 16.41 8.16 -3.23
C ASP A 91 16.84 7.21 -4.36
N GLY A 92 17.65 7.74 -5.28
CA GLY A 92 18.15 6.98 -6.43
C GLY A 92 17.18 6.87 -7.62
N TYR A 93 15.99 7.48 -7.55
CA TYR A 93 14.99 7.43 -8.63
C TYR A 93 14.57 8.83 -9.11
N PRO A 94 14.23 9.00 -10.40
CA PRO A 94 13.82 10.28 -10.95
C PRO A 94 12.46 10.70 -10.41
N LYS A 95 12.36 11.95 -9.94
CA LYS A 95 11.13 12.52 -9.38
C LYS A 95 10.01 12.55 -10.39
N GLU A 96 10.32 12.82 -11.65
CA GLU A 96 9.38 12.85 -12.77
C GLU A 96 8.71 11.49 -12.95
N GLY A 97 9.48 10.42 -12.82
CA GLY A 97 8.97 9.05 -12.93
C GLY A 97 8.08 8.65 -11.75
N VAL A 98 8.44 9.05 -10.54
CA VAL A 98 7.59 8.86 -9.33
C VAL A 98 6.26 9.60 -9.50
N ASN A 99 6.31 10.87 -9.92
CA ASN A 99 5.12 11.69 -10.17
C ASN A 99 4.24 11.10 -11.27
N TRP A 100 4.84 10.65 -12.37
CA TRP A 100 4.14 10.00 -13.47
C TRP A 100 3.39 8.76 -12.99
N TRP A 101 4.03 7.92 -12.16
CA TRP A 101 3.40 6.71 -11.63
C TRP A 101 2.20 7.03 -10.75
N ILE A 102 2.35 8.01 -9.85
CA ILE A 102 1.27 8.51 -8.98
C ILE A 102 0.11 9.04 -9.82
N GLU A 103 0.40 9.85 -10.84
CA GLU A 103 -0.60 10.41 -11.75
C GLU A 103 -1.39 9.30 -12.45
N LYS A 104 -0.71 8.28 -12.97
CA LYS A 104 -1.36 7.12 -13.60
C LYS A 104 -2.25 6.35 -12.63
N VAL A 105 -1.78 6.07 -11.41
CA VAL A 105 -2.62 5.42 -10.40
C VAL A 105 -3.86 6.27 -10.10
N ARG A 106 -3.70 7.58 -9.93
CA ARG A 106 -4.81 8.50 -9.65
C ARG A 106 -5.83 8.60 -10.78
N GLU A 107 -5.37 8.68 -12.02
CA GLU A 107 -6.26 8.89 -13.17
C GLU A 107 -6.90 7.60 -13.70
N LYS A 108 -6.22 6.46 -13.55
CA LYS A 108 -6.60 5.21 -14.21
C LYS A 108 -6.99 4.10 -13.25
N VAL A 109 -6.39 4.05 -12.06
CA VAL A 109 -6.62 2.97 -11.08
C VAL A 109 -7.64 3.39 -10.03
N ALA A 110 -7.47 4.56 -9.40
CA ALA A 110 -8.34 5.06 -8.34
C ALA A 110 -9.84 5.21 -8.73
N PRO A 111 -10.22 5.43 -10.01
CA PRO A 111 -11.64 5.43 -10.39
C PRO A 111 -12.35 4.07 -10.27
N ILE A 112 -11.60 2.97 -10.21
CA ILE A 112 -12.13 1.60 -10.21
C ILE A 112 -11.62 0.73 -9.05
N PHE A 113 -10.57 1.17 -8.35
CA PHE A 113 -10.01 0.54 -7.16
C PHE A 113 -9.97 1.52 -5.99
N ASP A 114 -10.31 1.01 -4.79
CA ASP A 114 -10.05 1.72 -3.55
C ASP A 114 -8.52 1.76 -3.31
N ILE A 115 -7.98 2.96 -3.08
CA ILE A 115 -6.57 3.15 -2.78
C ILE A 115 -6.37 3.17 -1.27
N THR A 116 -5.42 2.38 -0.77
CA THR A 116 -5.08 2.34 0.66
C THR A 116 -3.58 2.25 0.86
N PRO A 117 -3.01 2.78 1.96
CA PRO A 117 -1.61 2.50 2.24
C PRO A 117 -1.45 1.05 2.70
N GLU A 118 -0.33 0.44 2.35
CA GLU A 118 0.09 -0.84 2.91
C GLU A 118 1.26 -0.62 3.88
N MET A 119 0.89 0.06 4.97
CA MET A 119 1.78 0.65 5.98
C MET A 119 2.80 1.59 5.33
N LEU A 120 4.00 1.76 5.89
CA LEU A 120 4.96 2.76 5.40
C LEU A 120 6.00 2.18 4.46
N THR A 121 6.63 1.06 4.81
CA THR A 121 7.85 0.63 4.13
C THR A 121 7.77 -0.73 3.48
N HIS A 122 6.81 -1.56 3.92
CA HIS A 122 6.68 -2.96 3.54
C HIS A 122 7.97 -3.79 3.76
N THR A 123 8.86 -3.31 4.64
CA THR A 123 10.15 -3.93 4.97
C THR A 123 10.48 -3.65 6.43
N ASN A 124 11.48 -2.83 6.74
CA ASN A 124 11.85 -2.48 8.10
C ASN A 124 11.07 -1.27 8.60
N ALA A 125 10.65 -1.29 9.87
CA ALA A 125 10.01 -0.13 10.50
C ALA A 125 10.88 1.13 10.39
N ILE A 126 10.26 2.29 10.34
CA ILE A 126 10.94 3.59 10.30
C ILE A 126 10.66 4.35 11.59
N ASP A 127 11.71 4.94 12.17
CA ASP A 127 11.54 5.91 13.25
C ASP A 127 11.11 7.25 12.64
N LEU A 128 9.87 7.66 12.91
CA LEU A 128 9.28 8.89 12.38
C LEU A 128 10.01 10.16 12.81
N LYS A 129 10.72 10.15 13.95
CA LYS A 129 11.45 11.32 14.44
C LYS A 129 12.76 11.52 13.71
N THR A 130 13.47 10.43 13.43
CA THR A 130 14.81 10.47 12.85
C THR A 130 14.83 10.20 11.34
N GLY A 131 13.74 9.65 10.81
CA GLY A 131 13.64 9.20 9.41
C GLY A 131 14.46 7.94 9.11
N LYS A 132 15.00 7.27 10.13
CA LYS A 132 15.89 6.10 9.94
C LYS A 132 15.13 4.79 10.05
N LEU A 133 15.51 3.83 9.23
CA LEU A 133 15.07 2.45 9.36
C LEU A 133 15.58 1.84 10.68
N LEU A 134 14.68 1.20 11.39
CA LEU A 134 14.98 0.34 12.53
C LEU A 134 15.44 -1.03 12.00
N PRO A 135 16.34 -1.74 12.70
CA PRO A 135 16.79 -3.08 12.30
C PRO A 135 15.74 -4.15 12.65
N MET A 136 14.48 -3.93 12.24
CA MET A 136 13.34 -4.78 12.57
C MET A 136 12.26 -4.63 11.50
N HIS A 137 11.72 -5.75 11.03
CA HIS A 137 10.61 -5.75 10.09
C HIS A 137 9.40 -5.00 10.66
N GLU A 138 8.68 -4.21 9.86
CA GLU A 138 7.60 -3.35 10.33
C GLU A 138 6.45 -4.13 10.97
N GLN A 139 6.18 -5.34 10.47
CA GLN A 139 5.18 -6.24 11.05
C GLN A 139 5.59 -6.72 12.45
N THR A 140 6.85 -7.10 12.63
CA THR A 140 7.39 -7.51 13.94
C THR A 140 7.42 -6.33 14.89
N TRP A 141 7.85 -5.15 14.41
CA TRP A 141 7.86 -3.93 15.19
C TRP A 141 6.46 -3.59 15.72
N ALA A 142 5.43 -3.69 14.87
CA ALA A 142 4.05 -3.37 15.23
C ALA A 142 3.51 -4.21 16.41
N SER A 143 3.94 -5.47 16.54
CA SER A 143 3.47 -6.40 17.58
C SER A 143 3.69 -5.92 19.01
N SER A 144 4.65 -5.01 19.23
CA SER A 144 4.98 -4.49 20.56
C SER A 144 4.56 -3.03 20.79
N GLN A 145 3.85 -2.41 19.85
CA GLN A 145 3.56 -0.97 19.92
C GLN A 145 2.26 -0.64 20.69
N THR A 146 2.18 0.62 21.14
CA THR A 146 0.97 1.17 21.74
C THR A 146 0.01 1.68 20.67
N ILE A 147 -1.23 2.00 21.07
CA ILE A 147 -2.23 2.60 20.17
C ILE A 147 -1.71 3.93 19.64
N GLU A 148 -1.08 4.75 20.48
CA GLU A 148 -0.56 6.07 20.12
C GLU A 148 0.56 5.96 19.09
N THR A 149 1.55 5.07 19.32
CA THR A 149 2.65 4.86 18.39
C THR A 149 2.16 4.32 17.04
N LEU A 150 1.24 3.36 17.03
CA LEU A 150 0.63 2.87 15.79
C LEU A 150 -0.21 3.95 15.10
N THR A 151 -0.93 4.78 15.87
CA THR A 151 -1.73 5.87 15.30
C THR A 151 -0.84 6.85 14.56
N ASP A 152 0.29 7.25 15.14
CA ASP A 152 1.22 8.19 14.51
C ASP A 152 1.85 7.58 13.24
N TYR A 153 2.21 6.29 13.29
CA TYR A 153 2.79 5.57 12.16
C TYR A 153 1.80 5.43 10.98
N ILE A 154 0.55 5.06 11.27
CA ILE A 154 -0.51 4.92 10.27
C ILE A 154 -0.96 6.30 9.75
N ALA A 155 -1.04 7.32 10.62
CA ALA A 155 -1.36 8.68 10.20
C ALA A 155 -0.32 9.21 9.22
N LYS A 156 0.98 8.92 9.43
CA LYS A 156 2.01 9.29 8.46
C LYS A 156 1.79 8.64 7.09
N ALA A 157 1.34 7.39 7.05
CA ALA A 157 1.00 6.71 5.80
C ALA A 157 -0.16 7.40 5.07
N PHE A 158 -1.22 7.76 5.81
CA PHE A 158 -2.35 8.51 5.27
C PHE A 158 -1.97 9.91 4.80
N GLU A 159 -1.17 10.65 5.57
CA GLU A 159 -0.70 11.99 5.21
C GLU A 159 0.07 11.96 3.89
N THR A 160 0.98 11.00 3.73
CA THR A 160 1.76 10.87 2.48
C THR A 160 0.88 10.54 1.28
N LEU A 161 -0.11 9.64 1.43
CA LEU A 161 -1.05 9.36 0.34
C LEU A 161 -1.98 10.55 0.04
N LYS A 162 -2.44 11.27 1.08
CA LYS A 162 -3.25 12.48 0.94
C LYS A 162 -2.49 13.58 0.19
N ASN A 163 -1.21 13.77 0.49
CA ASN A 163 -0.36 14.78 -0.16
C ASN A 163 -0.23 14.56 -1.67
N VAL A 164 -0.35 13.32 -2.14
CA VAL A 164 -0.30 12.97 -3.58
C VAL A 164 -1.69 12.82 -4.22
N GLY A 165 -2.75 13.09 -3.45
CA GLY A 165 -4.13 13.17 -3.94
C GLY A 165 -4.94 11.88 -3.80
N PHE A 166 -4.57 10.97 -2.89
CA PHE A 166 -5.39 9.82 -2.54
C PHE A 166 -6.08 10.04 -1.20
N GLU A 167 -7.42 10.07 -1.21
CA GLU A 167 -8.22 10.05 0.02
C GLU A 167 -8.47 8.59 0.44
N THR A 168 -7.94 8.19 1.58
CA THR A 168 -7.99 6.81 2.06
C THR A 168 -8.76 6.73 3.38
N ASN A 169 -9.65 5.76 3.52
CA ASN A 169 -10.49 5.57 4.71
C ASN A 169 -10.15 4.31 5.52
N GLY A 170 -9.03 3.66 5.17
CA GLY A 170 -8.61 2.39 5.72
C GLY A 170 -7.21 2.03 5.21
N VAL A 171 -6.71 0.88 5.64
CA VAL A 171 -5.37 0.41 5.33
C VAL A 171 -5.44 -0.98 4.72
N THR A 172 -4.42 -1.34 3.94
CA THR A 172 -4.06 -2.73 3.70
C THR A 172 -3.08 -3.15 4.77
N SER A 173 -3.36 -4.24 5.48
CA SER A 173 -2.43 -4.79 6.47
C SER A 173 -1.40 -5.67 5.74
N PRO A 174 -0.11 -5.29 5.64
CA PRO A 174 0.88 -6.10 4.98
C PRO A 174 1.17 -7.35 5.80
N GLY A 175 1.03 -8.52 5.18
CA GLY A 175 1.31 -9.81 5.82
C GLY A 175 0.66 -9.94 7.20
N ALA A 176 1.49 -10.01 8.24
CA ALA A 176 1.04 -10.17 9.63
C ALA A 176 0.97 -8.85 10.43
N PHE A 177 1.01 -7.68 9.79
CA PHE A 177 1.02 -6.41 10.51
C PHE A 177 -0.21 -6.27 11.42
N GLY A 178 0.04 -6.16 12.73
CA GLY A 178 -1.00 -5.97 13.73
C GLY A 178 -1.69 -7.27 14.19
N ILE A 179 -1.30 -8.45 13.70
CA ILE A 179 -1.96 -9.73 14.05
C ILE A 179 -1.95 -9.99 15.56
N ASP A 180 -0.83 -9.70 16.24
CA ASP A 180 -0.67 -9.94 17.68
C ASP A 180 -1.35 -8.88 18.56
N VAL A 181 -1.79 -7.77 17.96
CA VAL A 181 -2.33 -6.58 18.65
C VAL A 181 -3.59 -6.05 17.98
N GLU A 182 -4.39 -6.93 17.37
CA GLU A 182 -5.49 -6.58 16.47
C GLU A 182 -6.44 -5.50 17.03
N SER A 183 -6.84 -5.62 18.30
CA SER A 183 -7.70 -4.63 18.97
C SER A 183 -7.05 -3.23 19.07
N ARG A 184 -5.75 -3.17 19.37
CA ARG A 184 -4.99 -1.90 19.42
C ARG A 184 -4.79 -1.35 18.02
N TYR A 185 -4.45 -2.23 17.08
CA TYR A 185 -4.26 -1.89 15.67
C TYR A 185 -5.52 -1.29 15.06
N ALA A 186 -6.67 -1.94 15.20
CA ALA A 186 -7.96 -1.44 14.72
C ALA A 186 -8.30 -0.06 15.32
N LYS A 187 -8.03 0.13 16.62
CA LYS A 187 -8.23 1.42 17.29
C LYS A 187 -7.27 2.50 16.74
N ALA A 188 -6.02 2.14 16.47
CA ALA A 188 -5.03 3.04 15.91
C ALA A 188 -5.38 3.46 14.48
N VAL A 189 -5.85 2.53 13.63
CA VAL A 189 -6.37 2.84 12.28
C VAL A 189 -7.52 3.84 12.37
N LEU A 190 -8.51 3.60 13.24
CA LEU A 190 -9.63 4.53 13.43
C LEU A 190 -9.16 5.91 13.87
N ASN A 191 -8.22 5.98 14.83
CA ASN A 191 -7.69 7.24 15.31
C ASN A 191 -6.92 7.99 14.21
N ALA A 192 -6.15 7.27 13.38
CA ALA A 192 -5.40 7.83 12.27
C ALA A 192 -6.33 8.38 11.17
N VAL A 193 -7.37 7.63 10.78
CA VAL A 193 -8.39 8.07 9.81
C VAL A 193 -9.11 9.33 10.30
N LYS A 194 -9.36 9.45 11.61
CA LYS A 194 -9.99 10.66 12.18
C LYS A 194 -9.07 11.87 12.24
N ARG A 195 -7.75 11.66 12.23
CA ARG A 195 -6.76 12.71 12.41
C ARG A 195 -6.41 13.39 11.08
N VAL A 196 -6.31 12.61 10.01
CA VAL A 196 -5.84 13.03 8.68
C VAL A 196 -7.02 13.41 7.81
#